data_AF-A0A0E9X9N8-F1
#
_entry.id   AF-A0A0E9X9N8-F1
#
_cell.length_a   1.000
_cell.length_b   1.000
_cell.length_c   1.000
_cell.angle_alpha   90.00
_cell.angle_beta   90.00
_cell.angle_gamma   90.00
#
_symmetry.space_group_name_H-M   'P 1'
#
loop_
_entity.id
_entity.type
_entity.pdbx_description
1 polymer ?
#
loop_
_entity_poly.entity_id
_entity_poly.type
_entity_poly.pdbx_seq_one_letter_code
_entity_poly.pdbx_strand_id
1 'polypeptide(L)' 'MWTVDDGSYEEGITSEPVERNNGIFSVTSLFKVPTAKWKSQSKVACNVKHVSVANGAVPLTKSVSRATGHSIECD' A
#
# COMPACT_ATOMS: atom_id res chain seq x y z
N MET A 1 -5.24 -2.26 -2.66
CA MET A 1 -5.39 -3.32 -1.64
C MET A 1 -4.05 -3.64 -1.03
N TRP A 2 -4.01 -4.26 0.13
CA TRP A 2 -2.80 -4.59 0.87
C TRP A 2 -2.63 -6.10 1.01
N THR A 3 -1.40 -6.57 1.15
CA THR A 3 -1.08 -7.97 1.49
C THR A 3 -0.02 -7.98 2.59
N VAL A 4 -0.08 -8.96 3.49
CA VAL A 4 0.93 -9.20 4.52
C VAL A 4 1.54 -10.58 4.28
N ASP A 5 2.86 -10.64 4.15
CA ASP A 5 3.62 -11.89 3.91
C ASP A 5 3.08 -12.71 2.72
N ASP A 6 2.71 -12.01 1.64
CA ASP A 6 2.12 -12.57 0.42
C ASP A 6 0.80 -13.36 0.68
N GLY A 7 0.10 -13.04 1.77
CA GLY A 7 -1.21 -13.58 2.12
C GLY A 7 -2.39 -13.01 1.29
N SER A 8 -3.60 -13.14 1.83
CA SER A 8 -4.81 -12.62 1.17
C SER A 8 -4.79 -11.11 1.03
N TYR A 9 -5.52 -10.61 0.02
CA TYR A 9 -5.74 -9.18 -0.12
C TYR A 9 -6.66 -8.64 0.97
N GLU A 10 -6.26 -7.52 1.55
CA GLU A 10 -6.99 -6.80 2.58
C GLU A 10 -7.23 -5.35 2.15
N GLU A 11 -8.35 -4.78 2.59
CA GLU A 11 -8.66 -3.38 2.34
C GLU A 11 -7.96 -2.47 3.35
N GLY A 12 -7.44 -1.35 2.85
CA GLY A 12 -6.98 -0.23 3.65
C GLY A 12 -7.91 0.96 3.47
N ILE A 13 -7.72 2.00 4.27
CA ILE A 13 -8.45 3.25 4.10
C ILE A 13 -7.77 4.03 2.97
N THR A 14 -8.48 4.24 1.87
CA THR A 14 -7.95 4.93 0.69
C THR A 14 -8.65 6.27 0.54
N SER A 15 -7.87 7.33 0.37
CA SER A 15 -8.40 8.67 0.13
C SER A 15 -9.07 8.77 -1.24
N GLU A 16 -9.94 9.76 -1.38
CA GLU A 16 -10.37 10.21 -2.70
C GLU A 16 -9.16 10.66 -3.55
N PRO A 17 -9.24 10.54 -4.89
CA PRO A 17 -8.22 11.06 -5.79
C PRO A 17 -8.07 12.58 -5.67
N VAL A 18 -6.83 13.05 -5.52
CA VAL A 18 -6.50 14.47 -5.47
C VAL A 18 -5.63 14.81 -6.68
N GLU A 19 -6.04 15.81 -7.46
CA GLU A 19 -5.25 16.33 -8.58
C GLU A 19 -3.97 16.98 -8.05
N ARG A 20 -2.83 16.60 -8.63
CA ARG A 20 -1.52 17.15 -8.27
C ARG A 20 -0.95 18.05 -9.36
N ASN A 21 -1.20 17.71 -10.62
CA ASN A 21 -0.67 18.45 -11.75
C ASN A 21 -1.40 18.09 -13.04
N ASN A 22 -2.13 19.03 -13.64
CA ASN A 22 -2.66 18.94 -15.01
C ASN A 22 -3.23 17.56 -15.38
N GLY A 23 -4.22 17.08 -14.63
CA GLY A 23 -4.86 15.78 -14.88
C GLY A 23 -4.10 14.56 -14.35
N ILE A 24 -2.98 14.74 -13.64
CA ILE A 24 -2.33 13.69 -12.85
C ILE A 24 -2.96 13.69 -11.46
N PHE A 25 -3.56 12.56 -11.11
CA PHE A 25 -4.19 12.33 -9.82
C PHE A 25 -3.32 11.46 -8.93
N SER A 26 -3.47 11.64 -7.63
CA SER A 26 -2.82 10.84 -6.60
C SER A 26 -3.83 10.39 -5.57
N VAL A 27 -3.66 9.17 -5.08
CA VAL A 27 -4.43 8.59 -3.98
C VAL A 27 -3.46 8.12 -2.90
N THR A 28 -3.85 8.23 -1.65
CA THR A 28 -3.08 7.72 -0.51
C THR A 28 -3.89 6.63 0.17
N SER A 29 -3.25 5.49 0.44
CA SER A 29 -3.86 4.40 1.20
C SER A 29 -3.12 4.19 2.52
N LEU A 30 -3.86 4.00 3.60
CA LEU A 30 -3.36 3.68 4.92
C LEU A 30 -3.84 2.29 5.31
N PHE A 31 -2.94 1.48 5.86
CA PHE A 31 -3.24 0.12 6.29
C PHE A 31 -2.77 -0.10 7.71
N LYS A 32 -3.68 -0.58 8.55
CA LYS A 32 -3.40 -0.86 9.96
C LYS A 32 -2.84 -2.28 10.07
N VAL A 33 -1.63 -2.40 10.61
CA VAL A 33 -0.96 -3.68 10.83
C VAL A 33 -0.76 -3.89 12.33
N PRO A 34 -0.98 -5.09 12.88
CA PRO A 34 -0.65 -5.38 14.27
C PRO A 34 0.84 -5.13 14.56
N THR A 35 1.15 -4.44 15.66
CA THR A 35 2.52 -4.12 16.06
C THR A 35 3.43 -5.35 16.13
N ALA A 36 2.89 -6.49 16.60
CA ALA A 36 3.64 -7.74 16.64
C ALA A 36 4.10 -8.21 15.24
N LYS A 37 3.23 -8.10 14.23
CA LYS A 37 3.53 -8.43 12.83
C LYS A 37 4.49 -7.43 12.19
N TRP A 38 4.28 -6.14 12.44
CA TRP A 38 5.22 -5.12 12.01
C TRP A 38 6.62 -5.34 12.59
N LYS A 39 6.68 -5.71 13.88
CA LYS A 39 7.94 -5.98 14.57
C LYS A 39 8.62 -7.28 14.14
N SER A 40 7.87 -8.27 13.66
CA SER A 40 8.40 -9.53 13.14
C SER A 40 8.96 -9.45 11.71
N GLN A 41 9.19 -8.24 11.20
CA GLN A 41 9.68 -8.01 9.83
C GLN A 41 8.74 -8.53 8.74
N SER A 42 7.44 -8.62 9.03
CA SER A 42 6.46 -8.97 8.01
C SER A 42 6.53 -8.00 6.83
N LYS A 43 6.49 -8.55 5.62
CA LYS A 43 6.47 -7.78 4.38
C LYS A 43 5.04 -7.33 4.12
N VAL A 44 4.80 -6.04 4.30
CA VAL A 44 3.50 -5.42 4.02
C VAL A 44 3.58 -4.81 2.63
N ALA A 45 2.67 -5.15 1.72
CA ALA A 45 2.73 -4.65 0.35
C ALA A 45 1.44 -3.94 -0.05
N CYS A 46 1.59 -2.76 -0.66
CA CYS A 46 0.53 -2.04 -1.33
C CYS A 46 0.45 -2.53 -2.77
N ASN A 47 -0.74 -2.99 -3.17
CA ASN A 47 -1.06 -3.54 -4.48
C ASN A 47 -2.06 -2.61 -5.19
N VAL A 48 -1.60 -1.97 -6.26
CA VAL A 48 -2.33 -0.93 -7.00
C VAL A 48 -2.66 -1.42 -8.40
N LYS A 49 -3.96 -1.47 -8.72
CA LYS A 49 -4.45 -1.80 -10.06
C LYS A 49 -4.84 -0.50 -10.75
N HIS A 50 -4.21 -0.19 -11.87
CA HIS A 50 -4.52 1.00 -12.67
C HIS A 50 -4.44 0.65 -14.16
N VAL A 51 -5.31 1.25 -14.98
CA VAL A 51 -5.40 0.92 -16.42
C VAL A 51 -4.07 1.17 -17.16
N SER A 52 -3.29 2.16 -16.73
CA SER A 52 -1.97 2.42 -17.34
C SER A 52 -0.90 1.38 -17.01
N VAL A 53 -1.14 0.48 -16.04
CA VAL A 53 -0.21 -0.56 -15.62
C VAL A 53 -0.70 -1.90 -16.16
N ALA A 54 0.02 -2.47 -17.13
CA ALA A 54 -0.32 -3.76 -17.75
C ALA A 54 -1.79 -3.85 -18.19
N ASN A 55 -2.38 -2.75 -18.67
CA ASN A 55 -3.80 -2.62 -19.02
C ASN A 55 -4.76 -3.00 -17.87
N GLY A 56 -4.31 -2.82 -16.63
CA GLY A 56 -5.02 -3.24 -15.43
C GLY A 56 -5.07 -4.76 -15.24
N ALA A 57 -4.29 -5.58 -15.95
CA ALA A 57 -4.32 -7.03 -15.76
C ALA A 57 -3.65 -7.45 -14.44
N VAL A 58 -2.57 -6.78 -14.06
CA VAL A 58 -1.72 -7.14 -12.92
C VAL A 58 -1.53 -5.91 -12.01
N PRO A 59 -1.61 -6.05 -10.68
CA PRO A 59 -1.32 -4.96 -9.78
C PRO A 59 0.17 -4.59 -9.78
N LEU A 60 0.47 -3.30 -9.67
CA LEU A 60 1.77 -2.82 -9.25
C LEU A 60 1.91 -3.06 -7.75
N THR A 61 2.94 -3.81 -7.34
CA THR A 61 3.20 -4.11 -5.93
C THR A 61 4.39 -3.30 -5.42
N LYS A 62 4.21 -2.63 -4.28
CA LYS A 62 5.29 -1.97 -3.54
C LYS A 62 5.28 -2.41 -2.09
N SER A 63 6.42 -2.91 -1.61
CA SER A 63 6.56 -3.43 -0.25
C SER A 63 7.17 -2.42 0.70
N VAL A 64 6.68 -2.45 1.94
CA VAL A 64 7.16 -1.70 3.09
C VAL A 64 7.38 -2.66 4.26
N SER A 65 8.33 -2.32 5.11
CA SER A 65 8.73 -3.10 6.28
C SER A 65 9.37 -2.14 7.28
N ARG A 66 9.50 -2.57 8.53
CA ARG A 66 10.17 -1.75 9.56
C ARG A 66 11.59 -1.34 9.16
N ALA A 67 12.29 -2.20 8.41
CA ALA A 67 13.66 -1.93 7.97
C ALA A 67 13.74 -0.96 6.77
N THR A 68 12.70 -0.89 5.95
CA THR A 68 12.72 -0.13 4.67
C THR A 68 11.97 1.21 4.73
N GLY A 69 11.30 1.52 5.85
CA GLY A 69 10.71 2.83 6.12
C GLY A 69 9.37 3.12 5.42
N HIS A 70 8.83 4.31 5.70
CA HIS A 70 7.48 4.86 5.40
C HIS A 70 6.35 4.51 6.38
N SER A 71 6.67 4.02 7.59
CA SER A 71 5.72 3.91 8.70
C SER A 71 5.61 5.22 9.48
N ILE A 72 4.39 5.56 9.90
CA ILE A 72 4.16 6.48 11.02
C ILE A 72 3.93 5.58 12.23
N GLU A 73 4.88 5.56 13.15
CA GLU A 73 4.81 4.74 14.37
C GLU A 73 4.27 5.62 15.51
N CYS A 74 3.25 5.16 16.22
CA CYS A 74 2.81 5.80 17.46
C CYS A 74 3.73 5.32 18.59
N ASP A 75 4.30 6.25 19.35
CA ASP A 75 5.04 5.97 20.59
C ASP A 75 4.15 5.43 21.71
#